data_AF-A0A820BVL8-F1
#
_entry.id   AF-A0A820BVL8-F1
#
_cell.length_a   1.000
_cell.length_b   1.000
_cell.length_c   1.000
_cell.angle_alpha   90.00
_cell.angle_beta   90.00
_cell.angle_gamma   90.00
#
_symmetry.space_group_name_H-M   'P 1'
#
loop_
_entity.id
_entity.type
_entity.pdbx_description
1 polymer ?
#
loop_
_entity_poly.entity_id
_entity_poly.type
_entity_poly.pdbx_seq_one_letter_code
_entity_poly.pdbx_strand_id
1 'polypeptide(L)'
;MNSFYLGNLQNFQIKANQYLSNSDSFQLIMTLNETNDQEPLHDKFHGMIESINFALKILKHRKDIDPHTITRLFLDPTKVQLSDMDFLCDISHENELQLVPLLPHLNTMTSKIGQYLNQLLRPFADRVMKTTQFHHDIDFIQKLNHYACTQHRLTTTTLFCTIKISNFYHLDSHTTIIDRIGYFLQDNLVTNKLEQISIMTIKNLLQLFLYNNIFRYNEHIYTFTKGSPTTMPITDTLSSIYLFQWQAKLLRIIKQKDEFFGRCEDELFFTWNSSSNELHDLLQSIKVQYPIVYFHTSIGSNVNYSNLYIVNQNGQLYTRINRDTTLKENYILPYVTGHPKRMYSIWFRSALIRAAGCCSLVKDFQQERIYLELTLLVNGYSLEFLERHVEHFFDYFHAYKMRYLMDQMIYETFRQHWFDFITMKNESQEMTQQIDDNGHLIRLNYLYEQGPRCQ
;
A
#
# COMPACT_ATOMS: atom_id res chain seq x y z
N MET A 1 5.78 3.85 -22.98
CA MET A 1 5.80 5.26 -23.44
C MET A 1 5.51 6.14 -22.24
N ASN A 2 6.37 7.12 -21.94
CA ASN A 2 6.10 8.09 -20.87
C ASN A 2 5.02 9.06 -21.37
N SER A 3 3.81 8.93 -20.85
CA SER A 3 2.71 9.81 -21.23
C SER A 3 2.77 11.08 -20.39
N PHE A 4 3.19 12.19 -20.98
CA PHE A 4 3.07 13.52 -20.38
C PHE A 4 1.62 14.00 -20.52
N TYR A 5 1.01 14.46 -19.43
CA TYR A 5 -0.27 15.16 -19.53
C TYR A 5 0.00 16.57 -20.07
N LEU A 6 -0.34 16.80 -21.33
CA LEU A 6 -0.32 18.12 -21.98
C LEU A 6 -1.73 18.73 -21.89
N GLY A 7 -2.20 19.02 -20.67
CA GLY A 7 -3.50 19.68 -20.49
C GLY A 7 -3.41 21.17 -20.25
N ASN A 8 -4.54 21.85 -20.43
CA ASN A 8 -4.70 23.27 -20.12
C ASN A 8 -4.76 23.47 -18.58
N LEU A 9 -3.97 24.43 -18.07
CA LEU A 9 -3.96 24.87 -16.68
C LEU A 9 -5.37 25.16 -16.13
N GLN A 10 -6.24 25.72 -16.96
CA GLN A 10 -7.63 26.01 -16.58
C GLN A 10 -8.41 24.73 -16.26
N ASN A 11 -8.20 23.64 -17.01
CA ASN A 11 -8.85 22.36 -16.75
C ASN A 11 -8.36 21.74 -15.43
N PHE A 12 -7.05 21.83 -15.16
CA PHE A 12 -6.47 21.43 -13.88
C PHE A 12 -7.10 22.19 -12.71
N GLN A 13 -7.19 23.52 -12.80
CA GLN A 13 -7.79 24.37 -11.77
C GLN A 13 -9.27 24.04 -11.54
N ILE A 14 -10.05 23.81 -12.61
CA ILE A 14 -11.46 23.40 -12.50
C ILE A 14 -11.57 22.07 -11.75
N LYS A 15 -10.79 21.05 -12.14
CA LYS A 15 -10.84 19.74 -11.48
C LYS A 15 -10.38 19.82 -10.02
N ALA A 16 -9.38 20.63 -9.71
CA ALA A 16 -8.87 20.79 -8.35
C ALA A 16 -9.90 21.47 -7.45
N ASN A 17 -10.58 22.51 -7.95
CA ASN A 17 -11.66 23.16 -7.22
C ASN A 17 -12.88 22.24 -7.07
N GLN A 18 -13.21 21.45 -8.11
CA GLN A 18 -14.26 20.43 -8.06
C GLN A 18 -13.98 19.34 -7.02
N TYR A 19 -12.72 18.94 -6.84
CA TYR A 19 -12.33 17.94 -5.85
C TYR A 19 -12.75 18.37 -4.43
N LEU A 20 -12.50 19.64 -4.08
CA LEU A 20 -12.87 20.17 -2.76
C LEU A 20 -14.37 20.48 -2.65
N SER A 21 -15.01 20.99 -3.71
CA SER A 21 -16.43 21.36 -3.66
C SER A 21 -17.37 20.17 -3.67
N ASN A 22 -16.99 19.07 -4.31
CA ASN A 22 -17.84 17.89 -4.48
C ASN A 22 -17.63 16.85 -3.36
N SER A 23 -16.59 17.01 -2.54
CA SER A 23 -16.30 16.12 -1.43
C SER A 23 -16.97 16.58 -0.14
N ASP A 24 -17.71 15.69 0.50
CA ASP A 24 -18.28 15.90 1.83
C ASP A 24 -17.27 15.60 2.97
N SER A 25 -16.03 15.30 2.62
CA SER A 25 -14.94 14.98 3.55
C SER A 25 -14.20 16.21 4.08
N PHE A 26 -14.51 17.40 3.54
CA PHE A 26 -13.84 18.65 3.91
C PHE A 26 -14.84 19.71 4.34
N GLN A 27 -14.42 20.55 5.28
CA GLN A 27 -15.17 21.73 5.69
C GLN A 27 -14.26 22.95 5.65
N LEU A 28 -14.74 24.02 4.99
CA LEU A 28 -14.10 25.33 5.00
C LEU A 28 -14.21 25.93 6.41
N ILE A 29 -13.08 26.34 6.97
CA ILE A 29 -13.00 26.94 8.31
C ILE A 29 -12.66 28.43 8.27
N MET A 30 -11.90 28.87 7.27
CA MET A 30 -11.42 30.25 7.14
C MET A 30 -11.06 30.55 5.68
N THR A 31 -11.28 31.80 5.27
CA THR A 31 -10.77 32.36 4.00
C THR A 31 -9.76 33.44 4.36
N LEU A 32 -8.58 33.40 3.74
CA LEU A 32 -7.52 34.38 3.92
C LEU A 32 -7.73 35.51 2.91
N ASN A 33 -8.03 36.72 3.39
CA ASN A 33 -8.03 37.93 2.58
C ASN A 33 -6.70 38.68 2.75
N GLU A 34 -6.29 39.38 1.69
CA GLU A 34 -4.97 40.00 1.55
C GLU A 34 -4.63 41.09 2.60
N THR A 35 -5.58 41.58 3.39
CA THR A 35 -5.36 42.82 4.16
C THR A 35 -5.50 42.76 5.68
N ASN A 36 -5.82 41.64 6.36
CA ASN A 36 -5.79 41.58 7.85
C ASN A 36 -5.86 40.17 8.48
N ASP A 37 -5.80 39.07 7.71
CA ASP A 37 -6.17 37.74 8.21
C ASP A 37 -5.02 36.91 8.82
N GLN A 38 -3.81 37.47 8.97
CA GLN A 38 -2.68 36.76 9.60
C GLN A 38 -2.82 36.62 11.12
N GLU A 39 -3.31 37.65 11.81
CA GLU A 39 -3.48 37.63 13.27
C GLU A 39 -4.63 36.68 13.71
N PRO A 40 -5.82 36.69 13.07
CA PRO A 40 -6.88 35.71 13.36
C PRO A 40 -6.48 34.27 13.05
N LEU A 41 -5.69 34.04 12.00
CA LEU A 41 -5.15 32.73 11.67
C LEU A 41 -4.17 32.26 12.75
N HIS A 42 -3.22 33.13 13.13
CA HIS A 42 -2.22 32.83 14.14
C HIS A 42 -2.89 32.47 15.48
N ASP A 43 -3.87 33.25 15.93
CA ASP A 43 -4.59 32.98 17.18
C ASP A 43 -5.37 31.67 17.14
N LYS A 44 -6.07 31.40 16.04
CA LYS A 44 -6.81 30.15 15.85
C LYS A 44 -5.88 28.94 15.85
N PHE A 45 -4.77 29.03 15.13
CA PHE A 45 -3.77 27.98 15.04
C PHE A 45 -3.10 27.73 16.40
N HIS A 46 -2.76 28.80 17.11
CA HIS A 46 -2.22 28.72 18.46
C HIS A 46 -3.22 28.07 19.44
N GLY A 47 -4.49 28.46 19.38
CA GLY A 47 -5.54 27.86 20.19
C GLY A 47 -5.73 26.35 19.94
N MET A 48 -5.61 25.90 18.69
CA MET A 48 -5.63 24.46 18.36
C MET A 48 -4.43 23.73 18.96
N ILE A 49 -3.22 24.30 18.86
CA ILE A 49 -2.00 23.74 19.45
C ILE A 49 -2.12 23.63 20.97
N GLU A 50 -2.63 24.68 21.63
CA GLU A 50 -2.87 24.69 23.06
C GLU A 50 -3.89 23.63 23.49
N SER A 51 -4.96 23.46 22.72
CA SER A 51 -5.99 22.43 22.97
C SER A 51 -5.39 21.02 22.90
N ILE A 52 -4.59 20.72 21.87
CA ILE A 52 -3.89 19.43 21.75
C ILE A 52 -2.92 19.23 22.92
N ASN A 53 -2.10 20.24 23.23
CA ASN A 53 -1.15 20.18 24.33
C ASN A 53 -1.86 20.01 25.68
N PHE A 54 -3.02 20.62 25.87
CA PHE A 54 -3.84 20.45 27.07
C PHE A 54 -4.36 19.01 27.19
N ALA A 55 -4.87 18.43 26.11
CA ALA A 55 -5.28 17.03 26.09
C ALA A 55 -4.11 16.08 26.42
N LEU A 56 -2.92 16.35 25.87
CA LEU A 56 -1.70 15.61 26.19
C LEU A 56 -1.28 15.78 27.66
N LYS A 57 -1.45 16.97 28.27
CA LYS A 57 -1.22 17.16 29.72
C LYS A 57 -2.13 16.27 30.55
N ILE A 58 -3.41 16.15 30.19
CA ILE A 58 -4.36 15.27 30.90
C ILE A 58 -3.88 13.81 30.85
N LEU A 59 -3.49 13.32 29.67
CA LEU A 59 -2.96 11.96 29.51
C LEU A 59 -1.68 11.74 30.34
N LYS A 60 -0.82 12.77 30.43
CA LYS A 60 0.39 12.74 31.27
C LYS A 60 0.07 12.65 32.76
N HIS A 61 -0.89 13.45 33.23
CA HIS A 61 -1.31 13.43 34.64
C HIS A 61 -1.93 12.10 35.05
N ARG A 62 -2.69 11.46 34.15
CA ARG A 62 -3.28 10.14 34.36
C ARG A 62 -2.27 9.00 34.30
N LYS A 63 -1.03 9.27 33.83
CA LYS A 63 0.00 8.26 33.56
C LYS A 63 -0.45 7.22 32.53
N ASP A 64 -1.27 7.64 31.57
CA ASP A 64 -1.80 6.77 30.52
C ASP A 64 -0.74 6.40 29.46
N ILE A 65 0.30 7.23 29.35
CA ILE A 65 1.44 7.08 28.45
C ILE A 65 2.70 7.37 29.27
N ASP A 66 3.81 6.70 28.96
CA ASP A 66 5.06 6.93 29.66
C ASP A 66 5.52 8.40 29.51
N PRO A 67 6.19 8.96 30.55
CA PRO A 67 6.57 10.37 30.57
C PRO A 67 7.48 10.81 29.42
N HIS A 68 8.31 9.91 28.89
CA HIS A 68 9.26 10.24 27.83
C HIS A 68 8.52 10.35 26.48
N THR A 69 7.69 9.36 26.15
CA THR A 69 6.88 9.35 24.94
C THR A 69 5.92 10.53 24.90
N ILE A 70 5.19 10.79 25.98
CA ILE A 70 4.23 11.90 25.99
C ILE A 70 4.91 13.25 25.83
N THR A 71 6.12 13.42 26.38
CA THR A 71 6.92 14.65 26.22
C THR A 71 7.30 14.88 24.75
N ARG A 72 7.56 13.81 23.98
CA ARG A 72 7.84 13.91 22.55
C ARG A 72 6.63 14.34 21.73
N LEU A 73 5.42 14.03 22.18
CA LEU A 73 4.16 14.36 21.50
C LEU A 73 3.76 15.83 21.62
N PHE A 74 4.25 16.55 22.64
CA PHE A 74 3.96 17.97 22.81
C PHE A 74 4.39 18.79 21.57
N LEU A 75 3.53 19.73 21.22
CA LEU A 75 3.71 20.66 20.12
C LEU A 75 4.42 21.92 20.59
N ASP A 76 5.35 22.38 19.77
CA ASP A 76 6.06 23.66 19.92
C ASP A 76 5.45 24.63 18.90
N PRO A 77 4.71 25.67 19.33
CA PRO A 77 4.02 26.59 18.42
C PRO A 77 4.93 27.21 17.35
N THR A 78 6.22 27.34 17.64
CA THR A 78 7.20 27.92 16.71
C THR A 78 7.63 26.98 15.58
N LYS A 79 7.36 25.68 15.73
CA LYS A 79 7.79 24.63 14.78
C LYS A 79 6.65 24.01 14.00
N VAL A 80 5.42 24.14 14.47
CA VAL A 80 4.26 23.57 13.79
C VAL A 80 3.96 24.36 12.52
N GLN A 81 3.73 23.65 11.43
CA GLN A 81 3.42 24.24 10.12
C GLN A 81 2.03 23.82 9.64
N LEU A 82 1.36 24.73 8.93
CA LEU A 82 0.14 24.43 8.18
C LEU A 82 0.54 23.76 6.85
N SER A 83 -0.11 22.65 6.52
CA SER A 83 0.12 21.96 5.26
C SER A 83 -0.56 22.66 4.10
N ASP A 84 0.16 22.84 3.00
CA ASP A 84 -0.41 23.25 1.72
C ASP A 84 -0.79 22.02 0.91
N MET A 85 -2.03 21.95 0.45
CA MET A 85 -2.49 20.87 -0.42
C MET A 85 -2.10 21.16 -1.87
N ASP A 86 -1.41 20.20 -2.47
CA ASP A 86 -1.11 20.16 -3.90
C ASP A 86 -1.87 19.02 -4.57
N PHE A 87 -1.86 18.97 -5.91
CA PHE A 87 -2.42 17.86 -6.67
C PHE A 87 -1.39 17.28 -7.63
N LEU A 88 -1.27 15.95 -7.62
CA LEU A 88 -0.61 15.21 -8.68
C LEU A 88 -1.62 14.91 -9.79
N CYS A 89 -1.18 15.02 -11.04
CA CYS A 89 -1.97 14.61 -12.18
C CYS A 89 -1.84 13.10 -12.37
N ASP A 90 -2.98 12.43 -12.49
CA ASP A 90 -3.10 11.03 -12.87
C ASP A 90 -4.06 10.88 -14.06
N ILE A 91 -4.13 9.70 -14.67
CA ILE A 91 -5.06 9.39 -15.76
C ILE A 91 -5.90 8.17 -15.38
N SER A 92 -7.22 8.30 -15.47
CA SER A 92 -8.16 7.20 -15.26
C SER A 92 -8.05 6.13 -16.35
N HIS A 93 -8.63 4.96 -16.10
CA HIS A 93 -8.79 3.91 -17.12
C HIS A 93 -9.56 4.37 -18.37
N GLU A 94 -10.35 5.43 -18.26
CA GLU A 94 -11.10 6.05 -19.37
C GLU A 94 -10.28 7.15 -20.09
N ASN A 95 -8.98 7.24 -19.81
CA ASN A 95 -8.07 8.28 -20.29
C ASN A 95 -8.45 9.72 -19.87
N GLU A 96 -9.17 9.87 -18.76
CA GLU A 96 -9.51 11.19 -18.22
C GLU A 96 -8.49 11.65 -17.17
N LEU A 97 -8.19 12.96 -17.12
CA LEU A 97 -7.37 13.54 -16.06
C LEU A 97 -8.02 13.28 -14.68
N GLN A 98 -7.32 12.60 -13.79
CA GLN A 98 -7.65 12.53 -12.38
C GLN A 98 -6.64 13.34 -11.57
N LEU A 99 -7.08 13.87 -10.43
CA LEU A 99 -6.21 14.59 -9.52
C LEU A 99 -6.09 13.81 -8.22
N VAL A 100 -4.85 13.55 -7.81
CA VAL A 100 -4.54 12.89 -6.54
C VAL A 100 -4.04 13.96 -5.58
N PRO A 101 -4.74 14.22 -4.46
CA PRO A 101 -4.30 15.22 -3.51
C PRO A 101 -3.00 14.78 -2.84
N LEU A 102 -2.07 15.71 -2.72
CA LEU A 102 -0.83 15.57 -2.00
C LEU A 102 -0.85 16.53 -0.83
N LEU A 103 -0.77 15.98 0.39
CA LEU A 103 -0.68 16.78 1.61
C LEU A 103 0.70 16.54 2.26
N PRO A 104 1.68 17.45 2.13
CA PRO A 104 2.91 17.38 2.89
C PRO A 104 2.60 17.39 4.38
N HIS A 105 3.33 16.59 5.14
CA HIS A 105 2.95 16.35 6.53
C HIS A 105 4.07 16.52 7.55
N LEU A 106 5.17 17.12 7.12
CA LEU A 106 6.28 17.41 8.02
C LEU A 106 5.83 18.49 9.01
N ASN A 107 6.04 18.25 10.31
CA ASN A 107 5.79 19.20 11.38
C ASN A 107 4.35 19.76 11.46
N THR A 108 3.34 19.03 11.01
CA THR A 108 1.94 19.41 11.23
C THR A 108 1.52 19.18 12.68
N MET A 109 0.40 19.78 13.09
CA MET A 109 -0.18 19.60 14.44
C MET A 109 -0.40 18.13 14.83
N THR A 110 -0.66 17.28 13.84
CA THR A 110 -1.04 15.88 14.03
C THR A 110 0.10 14.91 13.69
N SER A 111 1.17 15.38 13.04
CA SER A 111 2.29 14.55 12.54
C SER A 111 2.92 13.65 13.59
N LYS A 112 3.26 14.20 14.77
CA LYS A 112 3.86 13.44 15.88
C LYS A 112 2.92 12.38 16.45
N ILE A 113 1.64 12.72 16.60
CA ILE A 113 0.61 11.80 17.09
C ILE A 113 0.38 10.68 16.07
N GLY A 114 0.23 11.02 14.79
CA GLY A 114 0.07 10.07 13.69
C GLY A 114 1.26 9.12 13.57
N GLN A 115 2.49 9.65 13.64
CA GLN A 115 3.70 8.82 13.60
C GLN A 115 3.75 7.84 14.78
N TYR A 116 3.46 8.32 15.99
CA TYR A 116 3.44 7.48 17.19
C TYR A 116 2.37 6.39 17.11
N LEU A 117 1.15 6.75 16.73
CA LEU A 117 0.06 5.79 16.53
C LEU A 117 0.42 4.75 15.46
N ASN A 118 1.09 5.15 14.38
CA ASN A 118 1.52 4.21 13.35
C ASN A 118 2.57 3.23 13.88
N GLN A 119 3.58 3.74 14.61
CA GLN A 119 4.61 2.91 15.24
C GLN A 119 4.01 1.90 16.21
N LEU A 120 2.96 2.29 16.93
CA LEU A 120 2.24 1.44 17.87
C LEU A 120 1.34 0.41 17.16
N LEU A 121 0.49 0.85 16.22
CA LEU A 121 -0.56 0.02 15.64
C LEU A 121 -0.07 -0.86 14.48
N ARG A 122 0.86 -0.37 13.64
CA ARG A 122 1.25 -1.06 12.40
C ARG A 122 1.86 -2.44 12.66
N PRO A 123 2.85 -2.61 13.57
CA PRO A 123 3.43 -3.94 13.81
C PRO A 123 2.42 -4.95 14.35
N PHE A 124 1.46 -4.47 15.17
CA PHE A 124 0.38 -5.30 15.68
C PHE A 124 -0.61 -5.69 14.56
N ALA A 125 -1.04 -4.71 13.75
CA ALA A 125 -1.95 -4.93 12.63
C ALA A 125 -1.36 -5.92 11.61
N ASP A 126 -0.11 -5.74 11.21
CA ASP A 126 0.59 -6.62 10.27
C ASP A 126 0.64 -8.07 10.80
N ARG A 127 0.88 -8.25 12.11
CA ARG A 127 0.89 -9.57 12.74
C ARG A 127 -0.48 -10.26 12.69
N VAL A 128 -1.54 -9.52 13.03
CA VAL A 128 -2.92 -10.04 12.99
C VAL A 128 -3.34 -10.38 11.56
N MET A 129 -2.94 -9.56 10.58
CA MET A 129 -3.39 -9.65 9.19
C MET A 129 -2.51 -10.52 8.29
N LYS A 130 -1.35 -10.98 8.77
CA LYS A 130 -0.35 -11.77 8.02
C LYS A 130 -0.93 -12.91 7.16
N THR A 131 -1.96 -13.60 7.67
CA THR A 131 -2.58 -14.75 6.98
C THR A 131 -3.56 -14.36 5.88
N THR A 132 -3.94 -13.09 5.81
CA THR A 132 -4.96 -12.55 4.89
C THR A 132 -4.42 -11.51 3.93
N GLN A 133 -3.13 -11.17 4.03
CA GLN A 133 -2.47 -10.20 3.18
C GLN A 133 -1.39 -10.85 2.30
N PHE A 134 -1.22 -10.27 1.12
CA PHE A 134 -0.09 -10.51 0.24
C PHE A 134 0.87 -9.33 0.36
N HIS A 135 2.16 -9.63 0.51
CA HIS A 135 3.19 -8.60 0.66
C HIS A 135 3.65 -8.03 -0.69
N HIS A 136 3.62 -8.86 -1.73
CA HIS A 136 3.99 -8.51 -3.10
C HIS A 136 3.51 -9.61 -4.06
N ASP A 137 3.56 -9.32 -5.36
CA ASP A 137 3.13 -10.24 -6.43
C ASP A 137 3.71 -11.66 -6.31
N ILE A 138 5.00 -11.79 -5.95
CA ILE A 138 5.63 -13.12 -5.81
C ILE A 138 5.03 -13.91 -4.63
N ASP A 139 4.71 -13.27 -3.48
CA ASP A 139 4.10 -13.91 -2.30
C ASP A 139 2.70 -14.40 -2.65
N PHE A 140 1.93 -13.57 -3.36
CA PHE A 140 0.65 -13.95 -3.94
C PHE A 140 0.76 -15.20 -4.84
N ILE A 141 1.67 -15.19 -5.81
CA ILE A 141 1.85 -16.30 -6.76
C ILE A 141 2.30 -17.58 -6.05
N GLN A 142 3.19 -17.50 -5.06
CA GLN A 142 3.61 -18.67 -4.27
C GLN A 142 2.43 -19.29 -3.51
N LYS A 143 1.64 -18.47 -2.82
CA LYS A 143 0.46 -18.92 -2.08
C LYS A 143 -0.60 -19.51 -3.01
N LEU A 144 -0.82 -18.91 -4.19
CA LEU A 144 -1.78 -19.42 -5.17
C LEU A 144 -1.29 -20.73 -5.83
N ASN A 145 0.01 -20.84 -6.14
CA ASN A 145 0.60 -22.09 -6.61
C ASN A 145 0.47 -23.20 -5.56
N HIS A 146 0.64 -22.90 -4.28
CA HIS A 146 0.45 -23.89 -3.21
C HIS A 146 -1.00 -24.41 -3.19
N TYR A 147 -1.99 -23.51 -3.28
CA TYR A 147 -3.40 -23.89 -3.41
C TYR A 147 -3.67 -24.76 -4.66
N ALA A 148 -3.11 -24.38 -5.80
CA ALA A 148 -3.34 -25.08 -7.07
C ALA A 148 -2.62 -26.43 -7.14
N CYS A 149 -1.32 -26.44 -6.90
CA CYS A 149 -0.43 -27.57 -7.18
C CYS A 149 -0.21 -28.48 -5.97
N THR A 150 -0.11 -27.93 -4.76
CA THR A 150 0.16 -28.74 -3.55
C THR A 150 -1.13 -29.25 -2.92
N GLN A 151 -2.18 -28.43 -2.90
CA GLN A 151 -3.47 -28.81 -2.32
C GLN A 151 -4.43 -29.40 -3.37
N HIS A 152 -4.08 -29.37 -4.66
CA HIS A 152 -4.89 -29.87 -5.77
C HIS A 152 -6.33 -29.31 -5.79
N ARG A 153 -6.52 -28.05 -5.38
CA ARG A 153 -7.86 -27.44 -5.29
C ARG A 153 -8.27 -26.63 -6.51
N LEU A 154 -7.35 -26.39 -7.44
CA LEU A 154 -7.69 -25.75 -8.71
C LEU A 154 -8.30 -26.79 -9.66
N THR A 155 -9.59 -26.65 -9.92
CA THR A 155 -10.39 -27.51 -10.81
C THR A 155 -10.67 -26.81 -12.13
N THR A 156 -11.19 -27.54 -13.12
CA THR A 156 -11.61 -26.96 -14.41
C THR A 156 -12.74 -25.92 -14.27
N THR A 157 -13.49 -25.97 -13.17
CA THR A 157 -14.62 -25.09 -12.88
C THR A 157 -14.29 -23.99 -11.87
N THR A 158 -13.06 -23.94 -11.33
CA THR A 158 -12.68 -22.87 -10.39
C THR A 158 -12.76 -21.51 -11.06
N LEU A 159 -13.49 -20.60 -10.42
CA LEU A 159 -13.52 -19.19 -10.78
C LEU A 159 -12.52 -18.43 -9.91
N PHE A 160 -11.84 -17.47 -10.53
CA PHE A 160 -11.12 -16.42 -9.83
C PHE A 160 -12.02 -15.21 -9.67
N CYS A 161 -11.96 -14.60 -8.49
CA CYS A 161 -12.75 -13.43 -8.14
C CYS A 161 -11.81 -12.35 -7.61
N THR A 162 -11.89 -11.16 -8.20
CA THR A 162 -11.23 -9.97 -7.67
C THR A 162 -12.26 -8.93 -7.26
N ILE A 163 -11.98 -8.22 -6.17
CA ILE A 163 -12.78 -7.10 -5.70
C ILE A 163 -11.83 -5.94 -5.44
N LYS A 164 -11.91 -4.90 -6.27
CA LYS A 164 -11.22 -3.62 -6.03
C LYS A 164 -12.14 -2.67 -5.28
N ILE A 165 -11.67 -2.17 -4.15
CA ILE A 165 -12.43 -1.30 -3.25
C ILE A 165 -12.02 0.14 -3.47
N SER A 166 -12.93 0.96 -3.99
CA SER A 166 -12.66 2.37 -4.27
C SER A 166 -13.24 3.29 -3.20
N ASN A 167 -12.64 4.48 -3.07
CA ASN A 167 -13.07 5.59 -2.22
C ASN A 167 -13.00 5.36 -0.69
N PHE A 168 -12.56 4.20 -0.21
CA PHE A 168 -12.66 3.83 1.22
C PHE A 168 -11.88 4.74 2.19
N TYR A 169 -10.85 5.44 1.74
CA TYR A 169 -10.08 6.40 2.54
C TYR A 169 -10.90 7.62 2.99
N HIS A 170 -12.03 7.90 2.35
CA HIS A 170 -12.86 9.09 2.59
C HIS A 170 -14.25 8.78 3.19
N LEU A 171 -14.63 7.50 3.34
CA LEU A 171 -16.04 7.15 3.52
C LEU A 171 -16.58 7.35 4.93
N ASP A 172 -15.78 7.01 5.93
CA ASP A 172 -16.30 6.91 7.28
C ASP A 172 -15.99 8.13 8.15
N SER A 173 -16.96 8.45 8.99
CA SER A 173 -16.82 9.48 10.01
C SER A 173 -15.67 9.13 10.96
N HIS A 174 -15.03 10.15 11.53
CA HIS A 174 -13.95 9.93 12.49
C HIS A 174 -14.37 9.02 13.65
N THR A 175 -15.62 9.13 14.13
CA THR A 175 -16.15 8.26 15.19
C THR A 175 -16.21 6.80 14.74
N THR A 176 -16.71 6.53 13.54
CA THR A 176 -16.76 5.19 12.97
C THR A 176 -15.37 4.58 12.83
N ILE A 177 -14.39 5.35 12.35
CA ILE A 177 -12.99 4.90 12.27
C ILE A 177 -12.47 4.53 13.66
N ILE A 178 -12.61 5.43 14.64
CA ILE A 178 -12.16 5.24 16.02
C ILE A 178 -12.79 3.99 16.67
N ASP A 179 -14.09 3.77 16.48
CA ASP A 179 -14.80 2.63 17.04
C ASP A 179 -14.35 1.32 16.39
N ARG A 180 -14.18 1.30 15.07
CA ARG A 180 -13.63 0.16 14.33
C ARG A 180 -12.25 -0.25 14.82
N ILE A 181 -11.34 0.72 15.00
CA ILE A 181 -10.03 0.42 15.60
C ILE A 181 -10.20 -0.13 17.03
N GLY A 182 -11.11 0.44 17.82
CA GLY A 182 -11.44 -0.05 19.15
C GLY A 182 -11.87 -1.52 19.16
N TYR A 183 -12.81 -1.90 18.29
CA TYR A 183 -13.26 -3.28 18.13
C TYR A 183 -12.15 -4.19 17.65
N PHE A 184 -11.34 -3.75 16.68
CA PHE A 184 -10.20 -4.53 16.19
C PHE A 184 -9.21 -4.86 17.31
N LEU A 185 -8.87 -3.87 18.14
CA LEU A 185 -8.00 -4.08 19.29
C LEU A 185 -8.63 -5.00 20.32
N GLN A 186 -9.92 -4.83 20.62
CA GLN A 186 -10.65 -5.65 21.57
C GLN A 186 -10.73 -7.13 21.13
N ASP A 187 -10.95 -7.37 19.84
CA ASP A 187 -11.09 -8.73 19.29
C ASP A 187 -9.77 -9.50 19.20
N ASN A 188 -8.63 -8.79 19.15
CA ASN A 188 -7.33 -9.39 18.86
C ASN A 188 -6.30 -9.27 19.99
N LEU A 189 -6.56 -8.46 21.02
CA LEU A 189 -5.69 -8.37 22.19
C LEU A 189 -6.16 -9.29 23.31
N VAL A 190 -5.22 -10.00 23.93
CA VAL A 190 -5.49 -10.79 25.15
C VAL A 190 -5.75 -9.87 26.35
N THR A 191 -5.10 -8.70 26.36
CA THR A 191 -5.29 -7.67 27.40
C THR A 191 -5.93 -6.44 26.78
N ASN A 192 -6.70 -5.66 27.53
CA ASN A 192 -7.24 -4.38 27.03
C ASN A 192 -6.17 -3.28 26.84
N LYS A 193 -4.92 -3.67 26.57
CA LYS A 193 -3.74 -2.83 26.39
C LYS A 193 -2.86 -3.34 25.25
N LEU A 194 -2.28 -2.40 24.50
CA LEU A 194 -1.23 -2.63 23.52
C LEU A 194 0.02 -1.87 24.01
N GLU A 195 1.13 -2.57 24.22
CA GLU A 195 2.39 -1.99 24.75
C GLU A 195 2.18 -1.10 25.99
N GLN A 196 1.36 -1.57 26.93
CA GLN A 196 0.96 -0.86 28.17
C GLN A 196 -0.06 0.28 28.01
N ILE A 197 -0.43 0.64 26.78
CA ILE A 197 -1.37 1.72 26.48
C ILE A 197 -2.78 1.13 26.37
N SER A 198 -3.74 1.71 27.09
CA SER A 198 -5.12 1.23 27.03
C SER A 198 -5.77 1.51 25.68
N ILE A 199 -6.74 0.68 25.29
CA ILE A 199 -7.56 0.92 24.09
C ILE A 199 -8.21 2.31 24.14
N MET A 200 -8.68 2.74 25.32
CA MET A 200 -9.26 4.08 25.50
C MET A 200 -8.25 5.20 25.22
N THR A 201 -7.01 5.05 25.67
CA THR A 201 -5.93 6.01 25.41
C THR A 201 -5.62 6.09 23.91
N ILE A 202 -5.60 4.95 23.21
CA ILE A 202 -5.43 4.91 21.75
C ILE A 202 -6.58 5.63 21.05
N LYS A 203 -7.83 5.39 21.46
CA LYS A 203 -9.02 6.09 20.93
C LYS A 203 -8.91 7.61 21.12
N ASN A 204 -8.47 8.06 22.29
CA ASN A 204 -8.27 9.50 22.57
C ASN A 204 -7.19 10.11 21.67
N LEU A 205 -6.07 9.42 21.45
CA LEU A 205 -5.02 9.88 20.54
C LEU A 205 -5.50 9.89 19.08
N LEU A 206 -6.27 8.90 18.65
CA LEU A 206 -6.89 8.88 17.31
C LEU A 206 -7.87 10.04 17.14
N GLN A 207 -8.62 10.40 18.18
CA GLN A 207 -9.49 11.56 18.16
C GLN A 207 -8.68 12.85 17.98
N LEU A 208 -7.58 13.02 18.73
CA LEU A 208 -6.68 14.16 18.54
C LEU A 208 -6.08 14.20 17.13
N PHE A 209 -5.71 13.04 16.59
CA PHE A 209 -5.18 12.95 15.23
C PHE A 209 -6.24 13.33 14.19
N LEU A 210 -7.39 12.65 14.15
CA LEU A 210 -8.38 12.80 13.07
C LEU A 210 -9.02 14.19 13.05
N TYR A 211 -9.43 14.72 14.20
CA TYR A 211 -10.18 15.98 14.28
C TYR A 211 -9.32 17.26 14.18
N ASN A 212 -8.00 17.16 14.19
CA ASN A 212 -7.11 18.32 14.11
C ASN A 212 -6.28 18.37 12.81
N ASN A 213 -6.64 17.57 11.80
CA ASN A 213 -6.04 17.67 10.49
C ASN A 213 -6.64 18.85 9.73
N ILE A 214 -5.84 19.89 9.53
CA ILE A 214 -6.18 21.06 8.71
C ILE A 214 -5.15 21.27 7.61
N PHE A 215 -5.57 21.93 6.55
CA PHE A 215 -4.71 22.27 5.42
C PHE A 215 -5.17 23.55 4.73
N ARG A 216 -4.27 24.15 3.96
CA ARG A 216 -4.54 25.31 3.11
C ARG A 216 -4.58 24.90 1.64
N TYR A 217 -5.51 25.48 0.90
CA TYR A 217 -5.57 25.40 -0.57
C TYR A 217 -6.23 26.67 -1.11
N ASN A 218 -5.62 27.32 -2.10
CA ASN A 218 -6.12 28.56 -2.73
C ASN A 218 -6.64 29.60 -1.71
N GLU A 219 -5.80 30.03 -0.77
CA GLU A 219 -6.15 31.00 0.28
C GLU A 219 -7.31 30.59 1.21
N HIS A 220 -7.75 29.34 1.15
CA HIS A 220 -8.78 28.79 2.03
C HIS A 220 -8.18 27.73 2.97
N ILE A 221 -8.67 27.67 4.20
CA ILE A 221 -8.26 26.68 5.19
C ILE A 221 -9.41 25.71 5.44
N TYR A 222 -9.11 24.43 5.31
CA TYR A 222 -10.04 23.32 5.43
C TYR A 222 -9.67 22.40 6.58
N THR A 223 -10.66 21.70 7.13
CA THR A 223 -10.48 20.52 7.99
C THR A 223 -11.08 19.30 7.35
N PHE A 224 -10.53 18.15 7.68
CA PHE A 224 -11.18 16.87 7.43
C PHE A 224 -12.39 16.72 8.36
N THR A 225 -13.53 16.35 7.78
CA THR A 225 -14.75 15.94 8.50
C THR A 225 -14.91 14.42 8.50
N LYS A 226 -14.27 13.75 7.53
CA LYS A 226 -14.25 12.30 7.33
C LYS A 226 -12.88 11.86 6.82
N GLY A 227 -12.58 10.57 7.00
CA GLY A 227 -11.34 9.99 6.50
C GLY A 227 -10.09 10.55 7.19
N SER A 228 -8.97 10.55 6.46
CA SER A 228 -7.68 11.02 6.95
C SER A 228 -6.77 11.45 5.79
N PRO A 229 -5.75 12.31 5.99
CA PRO A 229 -4.79 12.62 4.94
C PRO A 229 -4.13 11.34 4.39
N THR A 230 -4.20 11.11 3.08
CA THR A 230 -3.68 9.89 2.43
C THR A 230 -2.16 9.77 2.49
N THR A 231 -1.45 10.87 2.68
CA THR A 231 0.02 10.92 2.76
C THR A 231 0.59 10.54 4.14
N MET A 232 -0.28 10.39 5.15
CA MET A 232 0.10 9.99 6.51
C MET A 232 0.31 8.47 6.59
N PRO A 233 1.45 7.97 7.10
CA PRO A 233 1.66 6.52 7.27
C PRO A 233 0.60 5.82 8.14
N ILE A 234 0.04 6.53 9.12
CA ILE A 234 -1.05 6.00 9.95
C ILE A 234 -2.32 5.73 9.12
N THR A 235 -2.57 6.48 8.05
CA THR A 235 -3.76 6.32 7.21
C THR A 235 -3.80 4.93 6.58
N ASP A 236 -2.68 4.43 6.05
CA ASP A 236 -2.59 3.06 5.51
C ASP A 236 -2.90 1.99 6.56
N THR A 237 -2.46 2.22 7.79
CA THR A 237 -2.71 1.33 8.93
C THR A 237 -4.18 1.33 9.31
N LEU A 238 -4.81 2.51 9.42
CA LEU A 238 -6.25 2.64 9.69
C LEU A 238 -7.08 1.99 8.58
N SER A 239 -6.73 2.27 7.33
CA SER A 239 -7.31 1.68 6.13
C SER A 239 -7.21 0.15 6.11
N SER A 240 -6.07 -0.41 6.50
CA SER A 240 -5.87 -1.85 6.56
C SER A 240 -6.74 -2.52 7.62
N ILE A 241 -6.87 -1.90 8.81
CA ILE A 241 -7.74 -2.38 9.89
C ILE A 241 -9.21 -2.30 9.47
N TYR A 242 -9.60 -1.21 8.82
CA TYR A 242 -10.93 -1.02 8.28
C TYR A 242 -11.32 -2.17 7.34
N LEU A 243 -10.47 -2.41 6.33
CA LEU A 243 -10.71 -3.45 5.33
C LEU A 243 -10.70 -4.85 5.93
N PHE A 244 -9.87 -5.09 6.96
CA PHE A 244 -9.84 -6.36 7.69
C PHE A 244 -11.19 -6.67 8.37
N GLN A 245 -11.83 -5.67 8.98
CA GLN A 245 -13.16 -5.87 9.56
C GLN A 245 -14.24 -5.98 8.50
N TRP A 246 -14.14 -5.15 7.45
CA TRP A 246 -15.07 -5.16 6.33
C TRP A 246 -15.14 -6.56 5.67
N GLN A 247 -13.99 -7.19 5.43
CA GLN A 247 -13.89 -8.48 4.75
C GLN A 247 -14.29 -9.69 5.63
N ALA A 248 -14.57 -9.51 6.93
CA ALA A 248 -14.72 -10.62 7.88
C ALA A 248 -15.80 -11.65 7.48
N LYS A 249 -16.95 -11.17 6.98
CA LYS A 249 -18.05 -12.05 6.51
C LYS A 249 -17.64 -12.86 5.29
N LEU A 250 -17.01 -12.22 4.31
CA LEU A 250 -16.48 -12.87 3.11
C LEU A 250 -15.45 -13.93 3.50
N LEU A 251 -14.45 -13.54 4.29
CA LEU A 251 -13.39 -14.41 4.73
C LEU A 251 -13.91 -15.66 5.46
N ARG A 252 -14.93 -15.52 6.31
CA ARG A 252 -15.53 -16.65 7.02
C ARG A 252 -16.11 -17.68 6.04
N ILE A 253 -16.81 -17.23 5.00
CA ILE A 253 -17.45 -18.10 4.01
C ILE A 253 -16.38 -18.77 3.13
N ILE A 254 -15.37 -18.01 2.71
CA ILE A 254 -14.25 -18.52 1.91
C ILE A 254 -13.45 -19.56 2.69
N LYS A 255 -13.19 -19.34 3.99
CA LYS A 255 -12.55 -20.34 4.86
C LYS A 255 -13.40 -21.59 5.05
N GLN A 256 -14.72 -21.46 5.25
CA GLN A 256 -15.62 -22.61 5.40
C GLN A 256 -15.68 -23.49 4.15
N LYS A 257 -15.50 -22.89 2.97
CA LYS A 257 -15.47 -23.62 1.71
C LYS A 257 -14.07 -24.09 1.33
N ASP A 258 -13.09 -23.86 2.18
CA ASP A 258 -11.72 -24.25 1.88
C ASP A 258 -11.30 -23.65 0.54
N GLU A 259 -11.41 -22.33 0.43
CA GLU A 259 -11.05 -21.56 -0.77
C GLU A 259 -9.84 -20.66 -0.51
N PHE A 260 -9.13 -20.29 -1.58
CA PHE A 260 -8.01 -19.37 -1.51
C PHE A 260 -8.51 -17.94 -1.25
N PHE A 261 -7.80 -17.18 -0.41
CA PHE A 261 -8.12 -15.79 -0.11
C PHE A 261 -6.86 -14.98 0.18
N GLY A 262 -6.85 -13.72 -0.25
CA GLY A 262 -6.05 -12.69 0.38
C GLY A 262 -6.29 -11.32 -0.24
N ARG A 263 -5.57 -10.33 0.28
CA ARG A 263 -5.68 -8.92 -0.12
C ARG A 263 -4.30 -8.29 -0.27
N CYS A 264 -4.18 -7.40 -1.25
CA CYS A 264 -3.07 -6.47 -1.40
C CYS A 264 -3.71 -5.09 -1.42
N GLU A 265 -3.38 -4.23 -0.46
CA GLU A 265 -3.96 -2.88 -0.34
C GLU A 265 -5.49 -2.88 -0.46
N ASP A 266 -6.07 -2.24 -1.46
CA ASP A 266 -7.52 -2.10 -1.68
C ASP A 266 -8.13 -3.21 -2.53
N GLU A 267 -7.33 -4.20 -2.95
CA GLU A 267 -7.74 -5.25 -3.88
C GLU A 267 -7.71 -6.65 -3.25
N LEU A 268 -8.87 -7.31 -3.23
CA LEU A 268 -9.04 -8.67 -2.74
C LEU A 268 -8.99 -9.67 -3.89
N PHE A 269 -8.46 -10.86 -3.61
CA PHE A 269 -8.47 -12.01 -4.50
C PHE A 269 -8.96 -13.24 -3.75
N PHE A 270 -9.83 -14.03 -4.39
CA PHE A 270 -10.21 -15.36 -3.89
C PHE A 270 -10.63 -16.31 -5.02
N THR A 271 -10.60 -17.60 -4.71
CA THR A 271 -11.09 -18.67 -5.60
C THR A 271 -12.50 -19.10 -5.23
N TRP A 272 -13.23 -19.68 -6.17
CA TRP A 272 -14.57 -20.19 -5.94
C TRP A 272 -14.86 -21.43 -6.78
N ASN A 273 -15.11 -22.57 -6.13
CA ASN A 273 -15.50 -23.84 -6.76
C ASN A 273 -16.99 -24.16 -6.62
N SER A 274 -17.75 -23.36 -5.87
CA SER A 274 -19.21 -23.59 -5.73
C SER A 274 -19.98 -22.97 -6.89
N SER A 275 -21.32 -23.05 -6.84
CA SER A 275 -22.15 -22.54 -7.93
C SER A 275 -22.00 -21.02 -8.13
N SER A 276 -22.15 -20.56 -9.38
CA SER A 276 -22.13 -19.13 -9.71
C SER A 276 -23.28 -18.35 -9.05
N ASN A 277 -24.40 -19.01 -8.76
CA ASN A 277 -25.54 -18.40 -8.08
C ASN A 277 -25.19 -18.09 -6.62
N GLU A 278 -24.58 -19.04 -5.89
CA GLU A 278 -24.11 -18.80 -4.52
C GLU A 278 -23.09 -17.67 -4.45
N LEU A 279 -22.20 -17.57 -5.44
CA LEU A 279 -21.24 -16.47 -5.53
C LEU A 279 -21.94 -15.13 -5.71
N HIS A 280 -22.93 -15.07 -6.61
CA HIS A 280 -23.70 -13.86 -6.83
C HIS A 280 -24.42 -13.41 -5.56
N ASP A 281 -25.11 -14.33 -4.88
CA ASP A 281 -25.82 -14.06 -3.63
C ASP A 281 -24.88 -13.57 -2.53
N LEU A 282 -23.70 -14.18 -2.41
CA LEU A 282 -22.65 -13.74 -1.50
C LEU A 282 -22.24 -12.29 -1.77
N LEU A 283 -21.89 -11.96 -3.02
CA LEU A 283 -21.44 -10.63 -3.41
C LEU A 283 -22.54 -9.58 -3.24
N GLN A 284 -23.79 -9.90 -3.59
CA GLN A 284 -24.93 -9.03 -3.33
C GLN A 284 -25.14 -8.78 -1.83
N SER A 285 -25.02 -9.81 -1.00
CA SER A 285 -25.16 -9.68 0.44
C SER A 285 -24.09 -8.78 1.07
N ILE A 286 -22.89 -8.71 0.48
CA ILE A 286 -21.80 -7.83 0.91
C ILE A 286 -22.10 -6.40 0.48
N LYS A 287 -22.54 -6.21 -0.77
CA LYS A 287 -22.90 -4.90 -1.32
C LYS A 287 -24.02 -4.22 -0.52
N VAL A 288 -25.06 -4.98 -0.14
CA VAL A 288 -26.16 -4.49 0.69
C VAL A 288 -25.69 -4.11 2.11
N GLN A 289 -24.72 -4.84 2.67
CA GLN A 289 -24.20 -4.56 4.00
C GLN A 289 -23.36 -3.26 4.04
N TYR A 290 -22.73 -2.88 2.93
CA TYR A 290 -21.83 -1.72 2.85
C TYR A 290 -22.15 -0.83 1.65
N PRO A 291 -23.31 -0.14 1.66
CA PRO A 291 -23.82 0.60 0.49
C PRO A 291 -22.96 1.82 0.10
N ILE A 292 -22.13 2.31 1.02
CA ILE A 292 -21.27 3.50 0.83
C ILE A 292 -19.97 3.14 0.09
N VAL A 293 -19.58 1.86 0.09
CA VAL A 293 -18.32 1.40 -0.49
C VAL A 293 -18.55 0.95 -1.93
N TYR A 294 -17.72 1.44 -2.85
CA TYR A 294 -17.77 1.07 -4.25
C TYR A 294 -16.86 -0.13 -4.53
N PHE A 295 -17.43 -1.18 -5.13
CA PHE A 295 -16.74 -2.41 -5.47
C PHE A 295 -16.74 -2.61 -6.97
N HIS A 296 -15.55 -2.81 -7.54
CA HIS A 296 -15.40 -3.33 -8.89
C HIS A 296 -15.05 -4.81 -8.79
N THR A 297 -15.96 -5.66 -9.26
CA THR A 297 -15.79 -7.11 -9.21
C THR A 297 -15.46 -7.65 -10.60
N SER A 298 -14.43 -8.49 -10.69
CA SER A 298 -14.16 -9.30 -11.87
C SER A 298 -14.23 -10.78 -11.50
N ILE A 299 -14.94 -11.58 -12.29
CA ILE A 299 -15.15 -13.01 -12.06
C ILE A 299 -14.92 -13.75 -13.35
N GLY A 300 -14.12 -14.81 -13.32
CA GLY A 300 -13.95 -15.67 -14.48
C GLY A 300 -12.91 -16.76 -14.28
N SER A 301 -12.74 -17.59 -15.30
CA SER A 301 -11.57 -18.48 -15.40
C SER A 301 -10.27 -17.70 -15.65
N ASN A 302 -10.38 -16.42 -15.99
CA ASN A 302 -9.26 -15.50 -16.08
C ASN A 302 -9.65 -14.15 -15.47
N VAL A 303 -8.71 -13.52 -14.76
CA VAL A 303 -8.89 -12.21 -14.14
C VAL A 303 -7.58 -11.43 -14.13
N ASN A 304 -7.69 -10.11 -14.02
CA ASN A 304 -6.59 -9.25 -13.62
C ASN A 304 -6.63 -9.09 -12.11
N TYR A 305 -5.46 -9.20 -11.48
CA TYR A 305 -5.25 -8.85 -10.08
C TYR A 305 -3.99 -8.01 -9.96
N SER A 306 -4.14 -6.76 -9.57
CA SER A 306 -3.05 -5.78 -9.56
C SER A 306 -2.33 -5.75 -10.93
N ASN A 307 -1.05 -6.08 -10.98
CA ASN A 307 -0.25 -6.09 -12.22
C ASN A 307 -0.06 -7.51 -12.80
N LEU A 308 -1.00 -8.42 -12.56
CA LEU A 308 -0.96 -9.81 -12.98
C LEU A 308 -2.22 -10.20 -13.77
N TYR A 309 -2.02 -11.00 -14.81
CA TYR A 309 -3.09 -11.70 -15.53
C TYR A 309 -3.02 -13.17 -15.14
N ILE A 310 -4.12 -13.69 -14.61
CA ILE A 310 -4.21 -15.00 -13.99
C ILE A 310 -5.25 -15.80 -14.75
N VAL A 311 -4.92 -17.05 -15.10
CA VAL A 311 -5.75 -17.93 -15.92
C VAL A 311 -5.79 -19.33 -15.33
N ASN A 312 -6.99 -19.86 -15.22
CA ASN A 312 -7.28 -21.26 -14.98
C ASN A 312 -7.54 -21.90 -16.34
N GLN A 313 -6.56 -22.62 -16.84
CA GLN A 313 -6.67 -23.34 -18.10
C GLN A 313 -6.87 -24.83 -17.77
N ASN A 314 -8.13 -25.23 -17.68
CA ASN A 314 -8.52 -26.62 -17.41
C ASN A 314 -7.93 -27.20 -16.11
N GLY A 315 -7.94 -26.44 -15.01
CA GLY A 315 -7.39 -26.85 -13.72
C GLY A 315 -5.89 -26.58 -13.56
N GLN A 316 -5.25 -25.96 -14.55
CA GLN A 316 -3.85 -25.56 -14.48
C GLN A 316 -3.72 -24.04 -14.34
N LEU A 317 -2.85 -23.61 -13.43
CA LEU A 317 -2.61 -22.19 -13.15
C LEU A 317 -1.58 -21.61 -14.11
N TYR A 318 -2.01 -20.61 -14.87
CA TYR A 318 -1.14 -19.81 -15.73
C TYR A 318 -1.18 -18.35 -15.28
N THR A 319 -0.01 -17.74 -15.21
CA THR A 319 0.16 -16.36 -14.75
C THR A 319 1.16 -15.64 -15.63
N ARG A 320 0.93 -14.36 -15.88
CA ARG A 320 1.86 -13.46 -16.56
C ARG A 320 1.70 -12.05 -16.02
N ILE A 321 2.69 -11.19 -16.24
CA ILE A 321 2.55 -9.77 -15.91
C ILE A 321 1.48 -9.16 -16.82
N ASN A 322 0.51 -8.50 -16.19
CA ASN A 322 -0.45 -7.67 -16.88
C ASN A 322 0.08 -6.25 -16.89
N ARG A 323 0.44 -5.75 -18.07
CA ARG A 323 0.67 -4.33 -18.30
C ARG A 323 -0.66 -3.78 -18.79
N ASP A 324 -1.43 -3.19 -17.89
CA ASP A 324 -2.62 -2.44 -18.31
C ASP A 324 -2.13 -1.28 -19.17
N THR A 325 -2.45 -1.31 -20.46
CA THR A 325 -2.01 -0.30 -21.42
C THR A 325 -2.62 1.08 -21.14
N THR A 326 -3.63 1.15 -20.26
CA THR A 326 -4.27 2.40 -19.81
C THR A 326 -3.60 2.98 -18.56
N LEU A 327 -3.10 2.13 -17.65
CA LEU A 327 -2.34 2.55 -16.47
C LEU A 327 -0.86 2.69 -16.83
N LYS A 328 -0.39 3.94 -16.83
CA LYS A 328 1.01 4.25 -17.01
C LYS A 328 1.82 3.51 -15.95
N GLU A 329 2.80 2.75 -16.41
CA GLU A 329 3.82 2.22 -15.51
C GLU A 329 4.44 3.38 -14.73
N ASN A 330 4.56 3.19 -13.40
CA ASN A 330 5.25 4.10 -12.52
C ASN A 330 6.53 4.60 -13.19
N TYR A 331 6.58 5.92 -13.37
CA TYR A 331 7.64 6.66 -14.05
C TYR A 331 9.01 5.98 -13.86
N ILE A 332 9.55 5.38 -14.93
CA ILE A 332 10.97 5.07 -14.92
C ILE A 332 11.66 6.42 -15.10
N LEU A 333 12.29 6.89 -14.02
CA LEU A 333 13.10 8.09 -14.06
C LEU A 333 14.05 7.99 -15.27
N PRO A 334 14.03 8.96 -16.20
CA PRO A 334 14.98 8.98 -17.30
C PRO A 334 16.40 8.94 -16.71
N TYR A 335 17.35 8.42 -17.48
CA TYR A 335 18.74 8.43 -17.05
C TYR A 335 19.24 9.88 -16.98
N VAL A 336 19.19 10.47 -15.79
CA VAL A 336 19.61 11.86 -15.57
C VAL A 336 20.94 11.87 -14.81
N THR A 337 21.89 12.63 -15.32
CA THR A 337 23.18 12.88 -14.66
C THR A 337 22.95 13.45 -13.26
N GLY A 338 23.52 12.80 -12.23
CA GLY A 338 23.39 13.22 -10.82
C GLY A 338 22.57 12.28 -9.93
N HIS A 339 21.79 11.35 -10.51
CA HIS A 339 21.11 10.32 -9.74
C HIS A 339 22.01 9.09 -9.48
N PRO A 340 21.89 8.43 -8.31
CA PRO A 340 22.70 7.26 -8.00
C PRO A 340 22.44 6.10 -8.97
N LYS A 341 23.45 5.71 -9.76
CA LYS A 341 23.38 4.58 -10.71
C LYS A 341 22.84 3.29 -10.07
N ARG A 342 23.10 3.10 -8.78
CA ARG A 342 22.66 1.97 -7.96
C ARG A 342 21.14 1.81 -7.91
N MET A 343 20.37 2.92 -7.85
CA MET A 343 18.90 2.85 -7.76
C MET A 343 18.30 2.22 -9.02
N TYR A 344 18.84 2.58 -10.19
CA TYR A 344 18.42 2.02 -11.47
C TYR A 344 18.75 0.53 -11.62
N SER A 345 19.94 0.13 -11.17
CA SER A 345 20.35 -1.27 -11.12
C SER A 345 19.41 -2.12 -10.26
N ILE A 346 19.06 -1.62 -9.07
CA ILE A 346 18.15 -2.31 -8.15
C ILE A 346 16.76 -2.45 -8.78
N TRP A 347 16.24 -1.39 -9.39
CA TRP A 347 14.94 -1.42 -10.04
C TRP A 347 14.89 -2.45 -11.16
N PHE A 348 15.82 -2.41 -12.11
CA PHE A 348 15.81 -3.33 -13.26
C PHE A 348 15.97 -4.79 -12.83
N ARG A 349 16.89 -5.05 -11.89
CA ARG A 349 17.06 -6.39 -11.32
C ARG A 349 15.77 -6.87 -10.63
N SER A 350 15.11 -6.01 -9.86
CA SER A 350 13.86 -6.35 -9.18
C SER A 350 12.73 -6.64 -10.17
N ALA A 351 12.68 -5.89 -11.28
CA ALA A 351 11.71 -6.11 -12.35
C ALA A 351 11.92 -7.45 -13.06
N LEU A 352 13.17 -7.83 -13.37
CA LEU A 352 13.49 -9.14 -13.95
C LEU A 352 13.13 -10.30 -13.01
N ILE A 353 13.47 -10.13 -11.72
CA ILE A 353 13.11 -11.08 -10.66
C ILE A 353 11.58 -11.25 -10.58
N ARG A 354 10.84 -10.15 -10.58
CA ARG A 354 9.38 -10.15 -10.59
C ARG A 354 8.84 -10.88 -11.82
N ALA A 355 9.37 -10.60 -13.01
CA ALA A 355 8.96 -11.27 -14.24
C ALA A 355 9.15 -12.80 -14.17
N ALA A 356 10.31 -13.25 -13.70
CA ALA A 356 10.59 -14.68 -13.52
C ALA A 356 9.66 -15.34 -12.48
N GLY A 357 9.39 -14.66 -11.36
CA GLY A 357 8.48 -15.17 -10.33
C GLY A 357 7.03 -15.27 -10.81
N CYS A 358 6.58 -14.29 -11.59
CA CYS A 358 5.18 -14.13 -11.96
C CYS A 358 4.78 -14.78 -13.29
N CYS A 359 5.70 -14.99 -14.24
CA CYS A 359 5.37 -15.62 -15.51
C CYS A 359 5.47 -17.15 -15.44
N SER A 360 4.40 -17.86 -15.76
CA SER A 360 4.38 -19.33 -15.82
C SER A 360 5.08 -19.87 -17.07
N LEU A 361 5.02 -19.14 -18.19
CA LEU A 361 5.61 -19.54 -19.47
C LEU A 361 6.89 -18.76 -19.77
N VAL A 362 7.88 -19.44 -20.34
CA VAL A 362 9.14 -18.83 -20.79
C VAL A 362 8.90 -17.72 -21.82
N LYS A 363 7.90 -17.90 -22.68
CA LYS A 363 7.52 -16.90 -23.69
C LYS A 363 7.03 -15.61 -23.04
N ASP A 364 6.21 -15.70 -21.99
CA ASP A 364 5.68 -14.54 -21.29
C ASP A 364 6.79 -13.80 -20.51
N PHE A 365 7.69 -14.55 -19.86
CA PHE A 365 8.87 -13.98 -19.22
C PHE A 365 9.74 -13.22 -20.20
N GLN A 366 9.99 -13.78 -21.38
CA GLN A 366 10.85 -13.18 -22.40
C GLN A 366 10.22 -11.96 -23.05
N GLN A 367 8.91 -11.98 -23.30
CA GLN A 367 8.18 -10.82 -23.77
C GLN A 367 8.29 -9.66 -22.77
N GLU A 368 8.12 -9.96 -21.48
CA GLU A 368 8.29 -8.97 -20.41
C GLU A 368 9.73 -8.47 -20.29
N ARG A 369 10.73 -9.36 -20.40
CA ARG A 369 12.15 -9.00 -20.38
C ARG A 369 12.48 -8.00 -21.49
N ILE A 370 12.08 -8.31 -22.72
CA ILE A 370 12.26 -7.45 -23.90
C ILE A 370 11.56 -6.11 -23.69
N TYR A 371 10.34 -6.13 -23.15
CA TYR A 371 9.62 -4.90 -22.83
C TYR A 371 10.39 -4.01 -21.83
N LEU A 372 10.94 -4.58 -20.76
CA LEU A 372 11.75 -3.85 -19.77
C LEU A 372 13.03 -3.27 -20.40
N GLU A 373 13.73 -4.06 -21.22
CA GLU A 373 14.93 -3.63 -21.94
C GLU A 373 14.62 -2.45 -22.87
N LEU A 374 13.58 -2.56 -23.70
CA LEU A 374 13.14 -1.49 -24.61
C LEU A 374 12.73 -0.24 -23.85
N THR A 375 12.02 -0.39 -22.73
CA THR A 375 11.59 0.74 -21.92
C THR A 375 12.79 1.49 -21.35
N LEU A 376 13.82 0.79 -20.89
CA LEU A 376 15.06 1.44 -20.44
C LEU A 376 15.84 2.07 -21.60
N LEU A 377 15.96 1.42 -22.76
CA LEU A 377 16.60 2.04 -23.94
C LEU A 377 15.93 3.37 -24.33
N VAL A 378 14.60 3.40 -24.37
CA VAL A 378 13.82 4.62 -24.67
C VAL A 378 14.01 5.70 -23.60
N ASN A 379 14.31 5.32 -22.36
CA ASN A 379 14.60 6.25 -21.27
C ASN A 379 16.09 6.67 -21.17
N GLY A 380 16.90 6.35 -22.19
CA GLY A 380 18.29 6.82 -22.32
C GLY A 380 19.35 5.94 -21.66
N TYR A 381 19.01 4.72 -21.26
CA TYR A 381 19.97 3.78 -20.70
C TYR A 381 20.80 3.12 -21.82
N SER A 382 22.11 2.95 -21.60
CA SER A 382 23.02 2.32 -22.58
C SER A 382 22.75 0.83 -22.72
N LEU A 383 22.95 0.27 -23.92
CA LEU A 383 22.86 -1.18 -24.17
C LEU A 383 23.81 -1.98 -23.26
N GLU A 384 25.05 -1.53 -23.07
CA GLU A 384 26.04 -2.18 -22.19
C GLU A 384 25.52 -2.32 -20.75
N PHE A 385 24.85 -1.30 -20.23
CA PHE A 385 24.21 -1.37 -18.90
C PHE A 385 23.19 -2.49 -18.85
N LEU A 386 22.34 -2.64 -19.87
CA LEU A 386 21.30 -3.66 -19.92
C LEU A 386 21.90 -5.05 -20.03
N GLU A 387 22.79 -5.27 -20.99
CA GLU A 387 23.42 -6.57 -21.23
C GLU A 387 24.10 -7.09 -19.98
N ARG A 388 24.87 -6.23 -19.29
CA ARG A 388 25.54 -6.59 -18.04
C ARG A 388 24.55 -7.03 -16.94
N HIS A 389 23.39 -6.38 -16.82
CA HIS A 389 22.41 -6.74 -15.78
C HIS A 389 21.62 -7.99 -16.14
N VAL A 390 21.30 -8.19 -17.43
CA VAL A 390 20.64 -9.41 -17.92
C VAL A 390 21.57 -10.62 -17.78
N GLU A 391 22.85 -10.46 -18.13
CA GLU A 391 23.88 -11.49 -17.94
C GLU A 391 24.03 -11.84 -16.47
N HIS A 392 24.25 -10.84 -15.62
CA HIS A 392 24.32 -11.05 -14.17
C HIS A 392 23.06 -11.72 -13.61
N PHE A 393 21.87 -11.39 -14.12
CA PHE A 393 20.63 -12.04 -13.70
C PHE A 393 20.64 -13.55 -14.01
N PHE A 394 20.95 -13.95 -15.24
CA PHE A 394 21.00 -15.36 -15.61
C PHE A 394 22.13 -16.11 -14.91
N ASP A 395 23.29 -15.47 -14.74
CA ASP A 395 24.44 -16.06 -14.05
C ASP A 395 24.15 -16.30 -12.57
N TYR A 396 23.53 -15.33 -11.90
CA TYR A 396 23.15 -15.42 -10.49
C TYR A 396 22.22 -16.61 -10.20
N PHE A 397 21.40 -17.00 -11.18
CA PHE A 397 20.49 -18.14 -11.06
C PHE A 397 20.95 -19.39 -11.83
N HIS A 398 22.21 -19.42 -12.27
CA HIS A 398 22.79 -20.53 -13.02
C HIS A 398 21.98 -20.93 -14.28
N ALA A 399 21.34 -19.95 -14.91
CA ALA A 399 20.39 -20.12 -16.01
C ALA A 399 20.94 -19.56 -17.34
N TYR A 400 22.25 -19.59 -17.58
CA TYR A 400 22.89 -19.01 -18.77
C TYR A 400 22.30 -19.49 -20.11
N LYS A 401 21.84 -20.74 -20.18
CA LYS A 401 21.19 -21.31 -21.38
C LYS A 401 19.91 -20.58 -21.77
N MET A 402 19.18 -20.03 -20.79
CA MET A 402 17.93 -19.28 -20.99
C MET A 402 18.14 -17.94 -21.72
N ARG A 403 19.39 -17.48 -21.85
CA ARG A 403 19.71 -16.31 -22.66
C ARG A 403 19.47 -16.56 -24.15
N TYR A 404 19.69 -17.78 -24.61
CA TYR A 404 19.69 -18.15 -26.03
C TYR A 404 18.61 -19.19 -26.41
N LEU A 405 18.11 -19.94 -25.43
CA LEU A 405 17.12 -21.00 -25.64
C LEU A 405 15.82 -20.67 -24.93
N MET A 406 14.71 -20.72 -25.67
CA MET A 406 13.35 -20.61 -25.13
C MET A 406 12.80 -22.00 -24.81
N ASP A 407 13.41 -22.65 -23.82
CA ASP A 407 12.99 -23.98 -23.37
C ASP A 407 12.16 -23.88 -22.08
N GLN A 408 10.94 -24.40 -22.13
CA GLN A 408 10.00 -24.33 -21.00
C GLN A 408 10.45 -25.21 -19.82
N MET A 409 11.10 -26.36 -20.07
CA MET A 409 11.56 -27.26 -19.02
C MET A 409 12.75 -26.67 -18.25
N ILE A 410 13.68 -26.03 -18.98
CA ILE A 410 14.78 -25.28 -18.36
C ILE A 410 14.22 -24.11 -17.54
N TYR A 411 13.22 -23.41 -18.06
CA TYR A 411 12.58 -22.30 -17.35
C TYR A 411 11.89 -22.74 -16.07
N GLU A 412 11.15 -23.85 -16.09
CA GLU A 412 10.47 -24.41 -14.93
C GLU A 412 11.48 -24.82 -13.84
N THR A 413 12.60 -25.44 -14.24
CA THR A 413 13.69 -25.79 -13.32
C THR A 413 14.28 -24.55 -12.65
N PHE A 414 14.55 -23.51 -13.45
CA PHE A 414 15.02 -22.21 -12.94
C PHE A 414 14.00 -21.58 -11.98
N ARG A 415 12.72 -21.60 -12.34
CA ARG A 415 11.65 -20.99 -11.55
C ARG A 415 11.43 -21.72 -10.23
N GLN A 416 11.57 -23.05 -10.22
CA GLN A 416 11.52 -23.84 -8.99
C GLN A 416 12.67 -23.47 -8.05
N HIS A 417 13.92 -23.46 -8.54
CA HIS A 417 15.07 -23.04 -7.74
C HIS A 417 14.91 -21.62 -7.18
N TRP A 418 14.32 -20.72 -7.96
CA TRP A 418 14.00 -19.37 -7.50
C TRP A 418 13.02 -19.37 -6.34
N PHE A 419 11.92 -20.13 -6.43
CA PHE A 419 10.95 -20.22 -5.33
C PHE A 419 11.55 -20.86 -4.08
N ASP A 420 12.39 -21.88 -4.23
CA ASP A 420 13.10 -22.51 -3.12
C ASP A 420 14.02 -21.49 -2.43
N PHE A 421 14.79 -20.73 -3.21
CA PHE A 421 15.66 -19.66 -2.70
C PHE A 421 14.89 -18.59 -1.91
N ILE A 422 13.76 -18.12 -2.45
CA ILE A 422 12.91 -17.14 -1.75
C ILE A 422 12.36 -17.71 -0.45
N THR A 423 11.91 -18.96 -0.46
CA THR A 423 11.37 -19.63 0.74
C THR A 423 12.44 -19.70 1.83
N MET A 424 13.65 -20.17 1.50
CA MET A 424 14.78 -20.24 2.44
C MET A 424 15.16 -18.85 3.00
N LYS A 425 15.13 -17.82 2.15
CA LYS A 425 15.43 -16.44 2.57
C LYS A 425 14.39 -15.91 3.56
N ASN A 426 13.11 -16.15 3.30
CA ASN A 426 12.02 -15.73 4.18
C ASN A 426 12.10 -16.43 5.54
N GLU A 427 12.34 -17.74 5.56
CA GLU A 427 12.54 -18.50 6.81
C GLU A 427 13.74 -17.97 7.62
N SER A 428 14.85 -17.65 6.95
CA SER A 428 16.03 -17.07 7.58
C SER A 428 15.75 -15.68 8.17
N GLN A 429 14.95 -14.86 7.48
CA GLN A 429 14.52 -13.55 7.97
C GLN A 429 13.59 -13.67 9.17
N GLU A 430 12.64 -14.61 9.15
CA GLU A 430 11.74 -14.88 10.28
C GLU A 430 12.52 -15.37 11.51
N MET A 431 13.50 -16.27 11.34
CA MET A 431 14.40 -16.67 12.43
C MET A 431 15.20 -15.49 12.98
N THR A 432 15.72 -14.62 12.10
CA THR A 432 16.46 -13.42 12.52
C THR A 432 15.57 -12.45 13.30
N GLN A 433 14.32 -12.29 12.88
CA GLN A 433 13.34 -11.43 13.55
C GLN A 433 12.92 -12.00 14.91
N GLN A 434 12.76 -13.32 15.03
CA GLN A 434 12.53 -13.99 16.32
C GLN A 434 13.72 -13.83 17.29
N ILE A 435 14.95 -13.78 16.79
CA ILE A 435 16.16 -13.53 17.60
C ILE A 435 16.25 -12.05 18.02
N ASP A 436 15.82 -11.12 17.17
CA ASP A 436 15.72 -9.68 17.46
C ASP A 436 14.65 -9.41 18.55
N ASP A 437 13.49 -10.06 18.46
CA ASP A 437 12.41 -9.99 19.46
C ASP A 437 12.84 -10.54 20.83
N ASN A 438 13.82 -11.44 20.87
CA ASN A 438 14.41 -11.98 22.11
C ASN A 438 15.58 -11.13 22.66
N GLY A 439 15.87 -9.97 22.07
CA GLY A 439 16.87 -9.02 22.58
C GLY A 439 18.33 -9.50 22.48
N HIS A 440 18.60 -10.53 21.67
CA HIS A 440 19.93 -11.15 21.58
C HIS A 440 20.78 -10.68 20.40
N LEU A 441 20.26 -9.78 19.55
CA LEU A 441 20.98 -9.30 18.37
C LEU A 441 21.50 -7.86 18.57
N ILE A 442 22.82 -7.69 18.56
CA ILE A 442 23.42 -6.38 18.24
C ILE A 442 23.26 -6.21 16.72
N ARG A 443 22.40 -5.29 16.29
CA ARG A 443 22.32 -4.89 14.87
C ARG A 443 23.61 -4.20 14.44
N LEU A 444 24.58 -5.00 13.99
CA LEU A 444 25.64 -4.51 13.13
C LEU A 444 25.02 -4.35 11.73
N ASN A 445 24.71 -3.12 11.34
CA ASN A 445 24.37 -2.81 9.96
C ASN A 445 25.61 -3.05 9.08
N TYR A 446 25.86 -4.31 8.73
CA TYR A 446 26.76 -4.65 7.64
C TYR A 446 26.09 -4.20 6.35
N LEU A 447 26.37 -2.96 5.96
CA LEU A 447 26.19 -2.48 4.59
C LEU A 447 27.17 -3.25 3.70
N TYR A 448 26.85 -4.50 3.35
CA TYR A 448 27.63 -5.33 2.43
C TYR A 448 27.64 -4.81 0.98
N GLU A 449 27.32 -3.53 0.77
CA GLU A 449 27.46 -2.82 -0.50
C GLU A 449 28.35 -1.57 -0.39
N GLN A 450 28.99 -1.35 0.76
CA GLN A 450 30.08 -0.39 0.90
C GLN A 450 31.36 -1.14 1.23
N GLY A 451 32.04 -1.63 0.20
CA GLY A 451 33.47 -1.99 0.30
C GLY A 451 34.30 -0.78 0.75
N PRO A 452 35.55 -1.00 1.21
CA PRO A 452 36.34 0.04 1.86
C PRO A 452 36.53 1.22 0.90
N ARG A 453 36.11 2.40 1.36
CA ARG A 453 36.52 3.67 0.73
C ARG A 453 37.99 3.88 1.06
N CYS A 454 38.87 3.38 0.19
CA CYS A 454 40.23 3.86 0.13
C CYS A 454 40.21 5.26 -0.52
N GLN A 455 40.46 6.24 0.37
CA GLN A 455 40.89 7.64 0.18
C GLN A 455 40.16 8.51 -0.84
#